data_AF-A0A3N4LBT9-F1
#
_entry.id   AF-A0A3N4LBT9-F1
#
_cell.length_a   1.000
_cell.length_b   1.000
_cell.length_c   1.000
_cell.angle_alpha   90.00
_cell.angle_beta   90.00
_cell.angle_gamma   90.00
#
_symmetry.space_group_name_H-M   'P 1'
#
loop_
_entity.id
_entity.type
_entity.pdbx_description
1 polymer ?
#
loop_
_entity_poly.entity_id
_entity_poly.type
_entity_poly.pdbx_seq_one_letter_code
_entity_poly.pdbx_strand_id
1 'polypeptide(L)'
;MPQRLLEEEDSACGNDLGRDQEEKRQEDAEEADEGDELESFRPLLSHLRLENLPELATSLKTAQLGADASTSSPLTCTVSPQPLTGANNILYRVRFSDSSTWIFKIPCIGYLPEWSEVSGRKLRSEANTMNFIRKHTTIPVPEVYAFDSRLDNVINAPYIAMEFIDGINMFEKWYGTADGDEKRGEEQLEERRVRWLKAVAEILFELGKFRFDKCGMLDFTDDGDGPISIGPLSVSDMEAEKQLQECSIDLVPPKFCEIGPFLDTKTYLLGLLDLRSFTGPTMNLQRILRQLINWIPESIATAQLGPDGNRFVLCHPDFGLQNIMISNDDDCDILSIIDWDGVATSPLCLGNERYPHWLTREWDPLMYQYDPEDPENNKLENSPEDLQRYREIYATYMQRLYKVITCIHNS
;
A
#
# COMPACT_ATOMS: atom_id res chain seq x y z
N MET A 1 4.07 -61.63 35.08
CA MET A 1 2.91 -61.91 34.22
C MET A 1 1.99 -60.69 34.23
N PRO A 2 1.53 -60.21 33.08
CA PRO A 2 2.01 -58.93 32.53
C PRO A 2 0.92 -57.98 31.94
N GLN A 3 1.37 -56.78 31.54
CA GLN A 3 0.96 -55.86 30.45
C GLN A 3 -0.39 -56.02 29.69
N ARG A 4 -1.07 -54.87 29.46
CA ARG A 4 -1.46 -54.24 28.15
C ARG A 4 -2.35 -53.00 28.45
N LEU A 5 -1.95 -51.76 28.08
CA LEU A 5 -2.10 -51.04 26.79
C LEU A 5 -3.56 -50.79 26.37
N LEU A 6 -3.92 -49.50 26.28
CA LEU A 6 -4.87 -48.77 25.42
C LEU A 6 -4.80 -47.29 25.93
N GLU A 7 -3.96 -46.39 25.39
CA GLU A 7 -4.17 -45.56 24.18
C GLU A 7 -5.60 -45.01 24.04
N GLU A 8 -5.79 -43.74 24.42
CA GLU A 8 -6.84 -42.87 23.89
C GLU A 8 -6.20 -41.55 23.45
N GLU A 9 -6.56 -41.17 22.22
CA GLU A 9 -5.99 -40.14 21.38
C GLU A 9 -6.49 -38.74 21.78
N ASP A 10 -5.58 -37.79 21.97
CA ASP A 10 -5.90 -36.36 22.03
C ASP A 10 -6.14 -35.84 20.60
N SER A 11 -7.41 -35.59 20.27
CA SER A 11 -7.82 -34.92 19.04
C SER A 11 -7.68 -33.41 19.21
N ALA A 12 -6.59 -32.88 18.66
CA ALA A 12 -6.45 -31.47 18.33
C ALA A 12 -7.41 -31.11 17.19
N CYS A 13 -8.22 -30.06 17.35
CA CYS A 13 -8.97 -29.49 16.23
C CYS A 13 -9.18 -27.98 16.41
N GLY A 14 -8.59 -27.21 15.50
CA GLY A 14 -9.26 -26.07 14.88
C GLY A 14 -8.94 -24.68 15.42
N ASN A 15 -7.76 -24.15 15.06
CA ASN A 15 -7.49 -22.71 14.98
C ASN A 15 -6.66 -22.47 13.70
N ASP A 16 -7.31 -22.57 12.53
CA ASP A 16 -6.62 -22.60 11.22
C ASP A 16 -7.16 -21.59 10.21
N LEU A 17 -8.15 -20.75 10.55
CA LEU A 17 -8.86 -19.93 9.55
C LEU A 17 -8.43 -18.46 9.50
N GLY A 18 -7.68 -17.99 10.50
CA GLY A 18 -7.07 -16.65 10.52
C GLY A 18 -5.57 -16.65 10.28
N ARG A 19 -4.94 -17.83 10.36
CA ARG A 19 -3.54 -18.10 10.04
C ARG A 19 -3.33 -18.01 8.53
N ASP A 20 -4.12 -18.77 7.79
CA ASP A 20 -4.10 -18.93 6.35
C ASP A 20 -4.29 -17.68 5.47
N GLN A 21 -4.65 -16.50 5.99
CA GLN A 21 -4.92 -15.29 5.16
C GLN A 21 -3.86 -14.20 5.25
N GLU A 22 -3.07 -14.20 6.32
CA GLU A 22 -1.91 -13.32 6.49
C GLU A 22 -0.63 -14.15 6.25
N GLU A 23 -0.60 -15.42 6.70
CA GLU A 23 0.43 -16.41 6.28
C GLU A 23 0.37 -16.58 4.75
N LYS A 24 -0.78 -16.74 4.08
CA LYS A 24 -0.81 -16.69 2.60
C LYS A 24 -0.32 -15.38 2.01
N ARG A 25 -0.49 -14.21 2.63
CA ARG A 25 -0.01 -12.96 2.00
C ARG A 25 1.50 -12.79 2.07
N GLN A 26 2.16 -13.42 3.04
CA GLN A 26 3.63 -13.40 3.18
C GLN A 26 4.28 -14.69 2.62
N GLU A 27 3.63 -15.85 2.76
CA GLU A 27 4.01 -17.11 2.11
C GLU A 27 3.66 -17.12 0.62
N ASP A 28 2.57 -16.51 0.11
CA ASP A 28 2.39 -16.33 -1.35
C ASP A 28 3.40 -15.31 -1.93
N ALA A 29 4.09 -14.55 -1.07
CA ALA A 29 5.20 -13.68 -1.48
C ALA A 29 6.58 -14.38 -1.43
N GLU A 30 6.74 -15.45 -0.64
CA GLU A 30 8.00 -16.18 -0.45
C GLU A 30 7.99 -17.64 -0.98
N GLU A 31 6.82 -18.23 -1.20
CA GLU A 31 6.52 -19.51 -1.86
C GLU A 31 5.43 -19.31 -2.93
N ALA A 32 5.60 -18.31 -3.81
CA ALA A 32 4.97 -18.40 -5.12
C ALA A 32 5.50 -19.68 -5.80
N ASP A 33 4.67 -20.74 -5.79
CA ASP A 33 4.75 -21.82 -6.77
C ASP A 33 5.07 -21.16 -8.13
N GLU A 34 6.09 -21.61 -8.85
CA GLU A 34 6.41 -21.16 -10.22
C GLU A 34 5.26 -21.53 -11.22
N GLY A 35 4.04 -21.72 -10.73
CA GLY A 35 2.80 -21.62 -11.47
C GLY A 35 2.54 -20.17 -11.87
N ASP A 36 2.96 -19.84 -13.10
CA ASP A 36 2.61 -18.66 -13.90
C ASP A 36 1.97 -17.50 -13.12
N GLU A 37 2.77 -16.57 -12.57
CA GLU A 37 2.31 -15.34 -11.86
C GLU A 37 1.25 -14.54 -12.65
N LEU A 38 1.10 -14.81 -13.95
CA LEU A 38 0.10 -14.23 -14.84
C LEU A 38 -1.26 -14.94 -14.82
N GLU A 39 -1.40 -16.09 -14.17
CA GLU A 39 -2.65 -16.86 -14.13
C GLU A 39 -3.77 -16.04 -13.50
N SER A 40 -3.46 -15.30 -12.42
CA SER A 40 -4.42 -14.38 -11.79
C SER A 40 -4.86 -13.22 -12.69
N PHE A 41 -4.05 -12.90 -13.70
CA PHE A 41 -4.31 -11.88 -14.72
C PHE A 41 -4.89 -12.43 -16.01
N ARG A 42 -5.03 -13.76 -16.16
CA ARG A 42 -5.50 -14.40 -17.40
C ARG A 42 -6.82 -13.81 -17.93
N PRO A 43 -7.84 -13.52 -17.09
CA PRO A 43 -9.06 -12.86 -17.56
C PRO A 43 -8.79 -11.48 -18.16
N LEU A 44 -7.98 -10.65 -17.51
CA LEU A 44 -7.59 -9.33 -18.02
C LEU A 44 -6.84 -9.46 -19.35
N LEU A 45 -5.83 -10.32 -19.39
CA LEU A 45 -4.98 -10.50 -20.57
C LEU A 45 -5.79 -10.94 -21.81
N SER A 46 -6.88 -11.68 -21.62
CA SER A 46 -7.78 -12.05 -22.73
C SER A 46 -8.59 -10.88 -23.33
N HIS A 47 -8.73 -9.78 -22.58
CA HIS A 47 -9.46 -8.57 -23.01
C HIS A 47 -8.54 -7.40 -23.38
N LEU A 48 -7.31 -7.39 -22.85
CA LEU A 48 -6.31 -6.35 -23.05
C LEU A 48 -5.75 -6.39 -24.47
N ARG A 49 -5.80 -5.25 -25.17
CA ARG A 49 -5.16 -5.07 -26.49
C ARG A 49 -3.75 -4.52 -26.33
N LEU A 50 -2.87 -5.34 -25.76
CA LEU A 50 -1.50 -4.95 -25.41
C LEU A 50 -0.70 -4.46 -26.63
N GLU A 51 -1.00 -4.97 -27.82
CA GLU A 51 -0.40 -4.57 -29.09
C GLU A 51 -0.59 -3.07 -29.41
N ASN A 52 -1.61 -2.42 -28.83
CA ASN A 52 -1.88 -0.99 -29.02
C ASN A 52 -1.19 -0.10 -27.96
N LEU A 53 -0.55 -0.69 -26.94
CA LEU A 53 0.12 0.05 -25.88
C LEU A 53 1.26 0.97 -26.38
N PRO A 54 2.11 0.56 -27.35
CA PRO A 54 3.13 1.45 -27.90
C PRO A 54 2.55 2.70 -28.59
N GLU A 55 1.45 2.54 -29.32
CA GLU A 55 0.76 3.65 -29.99
C GLU A 55 0.16 4.61 -28.96
N LEU A 56 -0.52 4.07 -27.95
CA LEU A 56 -1.06 4.85 -26.84
C LEU A 56 0.03 5.66 -26.13
N ALA A 57 1.12 5.01 -25.72
CA ALA A 57 2.21 5.63 -24.99
C ALA A 57 2.88 6.76 -25.79
N THR A 58 3.13 6.52 -27.09
CA THR A 58 3.73 7.53 -27.98
C THR A 58 2.79 8.72 -28.17
N SER A 59 1.48 8.47 -28.34
CA SER A 59 0.46 9.51 -28.48
C SER A 59 0.37 10.40 -27.24
N LEU A 60 0.26 9.78 -26.05
CA LEU A 60 0.20 10.50 -24.77
C LEU A 60 1.44 11.37 -24.56
N LYS A 61 2.62 10.81 -24.81
CA LYS A 61 3.86 11.55 -24.61
C LYS A 61 4.06 12.67 -25.63
N THR A 62 3.65 12.46 -26.87
CA THR A 62 3.67 13.51 -27.90
C THR A 62 2.74 14.66 -27.51
N ALA A 63 1.55 14.35 -26.96
CA ALA A 63 0.62 15.36 -26.46
C ALA A 63 1.23 16.16 -25.29
N GLN A 64 1.98 15.51 -24.39
CA GLN A 64 2.64 16.17 -23.25
C GLN A 64 3.78 17.12 -23.67
N LEU A 65 4.55 16.77 -24.71
CA LEU A 65 5.65 17.61 -25.21
C LEU A 65 5.17 18.88 -25.96
N GLY A 66 3.90 18.94 -26.35
CA GLY A 66 3.32 20.07 -27.08
C GLY A 66 3.75 20.18 -28.55
N ALA A 67 3.12 21.10 -29.29
CA ALA A 67 3.29 21.25 -30.74
C ALA A 67 4.70 21.74 -31.18
N ASP A 68 5.47 22.32 -30.26
CA ASP A 68 6.79 22.92 -30.53
C ASP A 68 7.93 21.89 -30.62
N ALA A 69 7.68 20.62 -30.27
CA ALA A 69 8.65 19.52 -30.38
C ALA A 69 8.76 18.93 -31.80
N SER A 70 8.09 19.52 -32.79
CA SER A 70 7.93 19.02 -34.18
C SER A 70 9.22 19.00 -35.04
N THR A 71 10.40 19.24 -34.45
CA THR A 71 11.69 19.19 -35.15
C THR A 71 12.58 17.98 -34.81
N SER A 72 12.18 17.08 -33.90
CA SER A 72 12.92 15.84 -33.62
C SER A 72 12.39 14.64 -34.40
N SER A 73 13.23 13.62 -34.59
CA SER A 73 12.85 12.29 -35.09
C SER A 73 11.55 11.79 -34.43
N PRO A 74 10.73 10.98 -35.13
CA PRO A 74 9.48 10.46 -34.57
C PRO A 74 9.78 9.71 -33.27
N LEU A 75 9.06 10.09 -32.20
CA LEU A 75 9.13 9.41 -30.92
C LEU A 75 8.66 7.96 -31.12
N THR A 76 9.44 7.00 -30.66
CA THR A 76 9.06 5.59 -30.65
C THR A 76 9.27 5.01 -29.26
N CYS A 77 8.65 3.87 -28.97
CA CYS A 77 8.83 3.18 -27.71
C CYS A 77 8.79 1.66 -27.87
N THR A 78 9.36 0.97 -26.88
CA THR A 78 9.34 -0.48 -26.75
C THR A 78 8.72 -0.85 -25.40
N VAL A 79 7.80 -1.82 -25.42
CA VAL A 79 7.19 -2.39 -24.20
C VAL A 79 8.04 -3.58 -23.76
N SER A 80 8.35 -3.67 -22.47
CA SER A 80 9.03 -4.83 -21.89
C SER A 80 8.18 -6.10 -22.10
N PRO A 81 8.76 -7.21 -22.59
CA PRO A 81 8.00 -8.42 -22.88
C PRO A 81 7.46 -9.07 -21.60
N GLN A 82 8.21 -8.99 -20.52
CA GLN A 82 7.78 -9.45 -19.20
C GLN A 82 7.27 -8.23 -18.41
N PRO A 83 5.98 -8.24 -18.01
CA PRO A 83 5.44 -7.25 -17.09
C PRO A 83 5.94 -7.50 -15.67
N LEU A 84 5.82 -6.49 -14.82
CA LEU A 84 5.86 -6.68 -13.37
C LEU A 84 4.43 -6.95 -12.87
N THR A 85 4.31 -7.73 -11.82
CA THR A 85 3.03 -8.10 -11.21
C THR A 85 3.01 -7.61 -9.76
N GLY A 86 1.87 -7.09 -9.33
CA GLY A 86 1.55 -6.90 -7.91
C GLY A 86 0.26 -7.64 -7.58
N ALA A 87 -0.21 -7.58 -6.34
CA ALA A 87 -1.39 -8.35 -5.91
C ALA A 87 -2.65 -8.10 -6.76
N ASN A 88 -2.86 -6.84 -7.20
CA ASN A 88 -4.08 -6.43 -7.92
C ASN A 88 -3.80 -5.69 -9.24
N ASN A 89 -2.55 -5.59 -9.67
CA ASN A 89 -2.16 -4.75 -10.80
C ASN A 89 -1.07 -5.42 -11.63
N ILE A 90 -1.19 -5.35 -12.95
CA ILE A 90 -0.13 -5.70 -13.90
C ILE A 90 0.51 -4.42 -14.41
N LEU A 91 1.84 -4.43 -14.54
CA LEU A 91 2.66 -3.26 -14.78
C LEU A 91 3.52 -3.45 -16.03
N TYR A 92 3.27 -2.66 -17.08
CA TYR A 92 4.05 -2.70 -18.30
C TYR A 92 5.06 -1.56 -18.35
N ARG A 93 6.35 -1.90 -18.35
CA ARG A 93 7.43 -0.93 -18.54
C ARG A 93 7.55 -0.55 -20.02
N VAL A 94 7.51 0.75 -20.30
CA VAL A 94 7.59 1.31 -21.65
C VAL A 94 8.81 2.23 -21.74
N ARG A 95 9.79 1.87 -22.57
CA ARG A 95 11.00 2.67 -22.81
C ARG A 95 10.87 3.45 -24.11
N PHE A 96 11.08 4.76 -24.04
CA PHE A 96 11.01 5.65 -25.20
C PHE A 96 12.38 5.84 -25.86
N SER A 97 12.38 6.29 -27.11
CA SER A 97 13.59 6.59 -27.88
C SER A 97 14.44 7.72 -27.30
N ASP A 98 13.89 8.56 -26.42
CA ASP A 98 14.61 9.61 -25.69
C ASP A 98 15.17 9.14 -24.34
N SER A 99 15.22 7.82 -24.11
CA SER A 99 15.77 7.17 -22.91
C SER A 99 14.93 7.31 -21.64
N SER A 100 13.84 8.07 -21.65
CA SER A 100 12.89 8.03 -20.54
C SER A 100 12.10 6.71 -20.52
N THR A 101 11.65 6.34 -19.33
CA THR A 101 10.89 5.11 -19.11
C THR A 101 9.63 5.42 -18.32
N TRP A 102 8.49 4.95 -18.80
CA TRP A 102 7.21 5.01 -18.10
C TRP A 102 6.79 3.60 -17.66
N ILE A 103 5.87 3.55 -16.70
CA ILE A 103 5.20 2.34 -16.28
C ILE A 103 3.69 2.52 -16.44
N PHE A 104 3.05 1.56 -17.10
CA PHE A 104 1.59 1.50 -17.25
C PHE A 104 1.05 0.50 -16.24
N LYS A 105 0.35 1.01 -15.23
CA LYS A 105 -0.36 0.21 -14.24
C LYS A 105 -1.77 -0.08 -14.73
N ILE A 106 -2.12 -1.36 -14.82
CA ILE A 106 -3.44 -1.84 -15.26
C ILE A 106 -4.02 -2.74 -14.16
N PRO A 107 -5.18 -2.40 -13.58
CA PRO A 107 -5.83 -3.24 -12.58
C PRO A 107 -6.22 -4.62 -13.10
N CYS A 108 -6.06 -5.66 -12.29
CA CYS A 108 -6.41 -7.05 -12.64
C CYS A 108 -7.87 -7.23 -13.02
N ILE A 109 -8.77 -6.41 -12.46
CA ILE A 109 -10.22 -6.39 -12.76
C ILE A 109 -10.60 -5.43 -13.91
N GLY A 110 -9.62 -4.93 -14.67
CA GLY A 110 -9.78 -3.92 -15.71
C GLY A 110 -10.50 -4.38 -16.99
N TYR A 111 -11.59 -5.15 -16.86
CA TYR A 111 -12.37 -5.71 -17.96
C TYR A 111 -13.85 -5.88 -17.56
N LEU A 112 -14.77 -6.00 -18.52
CA LEU A 112 -16.18 -6.27 -18.21
C LEU A 112 -16.43 -7.75 -17.91
N PRO A 113 -17.33 -8.09 -16.97
CA PRO A 113 -18.21 -7.20 -16.20
C PRO A 113 -17.61 -6.71 -14.86
N GLU A 114 -16.36 -7.04 -14.56
CA GLU A 114 -15.74 -6.79 -13.24
C GLU A 114 -15.42 -5.31 -13.00
N TRP A 115 -15.10 -4.56 -14.05
CA TRP A 115 -14.84 -3.14 -13.95
C TRP A 115 -16.13 -2.35 -13.71
N SER A 116 -16.17 -1.63 -12.59
CA SER A 116 -17.32 -0.83 -12.15
C SER A 116 -16.98 0.66 -12.07
N GLU A 117 -18.02 1.50 -11.92
CA GLU A 117 -17.81 2.94 -11.66
C GLU A 117 -17.06 3.18 -10.34
N VAL A 118 -17.24 2.30 -9.33
CA VAL A 118 -16.50 2.37 -8.06
C VAL A 118 -15.01 2.12 -8.29
N SER A 119 -14.66 1.09 -9.08
CA SER A 119 -13.28 0.78 -9.47
C SER A 119 -12.66 1.94 -10.27
N GLY A 120 -13.44 2.52 -11.20
CA GLY A 120 -13.04 3.71 -11.96
C GLY A 120 -12.77 4.92 -11.06
N ARG A 121 -13.64 5.19 -10.09
CA ARG A 121 -13.46 6.26 -9.10
C ARG A 121 -12.20 6.05 -8.25
N LYS A 122 -11.91 4.80 -7.85
CA LYS A 122 -10.69 4.43 -7.12
C LYS A 122 -9.43 4.78 -7.91
N LEU A 123 -9.38 4.40 -9.19
CA LEU A 123 -8.26 4.70 -10.08
C LEU A 123 -8.05 6.21 -10.26
N ARG A 124 -9.14 6.97 -10.46
CA ARG A 124 -9.06 8.44 -10.55
C ARG A 124 -8.61 9.09 -9.24
N SER A 125 -9.09 8.59 -8.10
CA SER A 125 -8.69 9.05 -6.77
C SER A 125 -7.19 8.83 -6.56
N GLU A 126 -6.68 7.65 -6.88
CA GLU A 126 -5.26 7.33 -6.78
C GLU A 126 -4.40 8.29 -7.62
N ALA A 127 -4.68 8.38 -8.92
CA ALA A 127 -3.90 9.19 -9.84
C ALA A 127 -3.86 10.68 -9.44
N ASN A 128 -5.04 11.23 -9.10
CA ASN A 128 -5.13 12.62 -8.70
C ASN A 128 -4.55 12.89 -7.31
N THR A 129 -4.57 11.92 -6.40
CA THR A 129 -3.92 12.06 -5.09
C THR A 129 -2.40 12.16 -5.22
N MET A 130 -1.77 11.35 -6.09
CA MET A 130 -0.34 11.49 -6.37
C MET A 130 0.00 12.87 -6.95
N ASN A 131 -0.78 13.36 -7.90
CA ASN A 131 -0.62 14.73 -8.44
C ASN A 131 -0.76 15.81 -7.35
N PHE A 132 -1.76 15.66 -6.47
CA PHE A 132 -2.02 16.57 -5.36
C PHE A 132 -0.86 16.59 -4.35
N ILE A 133 -0.32 15.42 -3.99
CA ILE A 133 0.84 15.29 -3.09
C ILE A 133 2.07 15.96 -3.73
N ARG A 134 2.39 15.62 -4.98
CA ARG A 134 3.56 16.17 -5.69
C ARG A 134 3.51 17.68 -5.84
N LYS A 135 2.32 18.26 -6.01
CA LYS A 135 2.12 19.71 -6.14
C LYS A 135 2.27 20.48 -4.82
N HIS A 136 1.91 19.86 -3.70
CA HIS A 136 1.78 20.55 -2.41
C HIS A 136 2.80 20.11 -1.35
N THR A 137 3.68 19.16 -1.67
CA THR A 137 4.68 18.63 -0.73
C THR A 137 6.04 18.45 -1.39
N THR A 138 7.01 18.05 -0.58
CA THR A 138 8.32 17.56 -1.02
C THR A 138 8.39 16.03 -1.04
N ILE A 139 7.30 15.35 -0.71
CA ILE A 139 7.24 13.88 -0.71
C ILE A 139 7.45 13.40 -2.14
N PRO A 140 8.45 12.53 -2.37
CA PRO A 140 8.65 11.97 -3.69
C PRO A 140 7.57 10.91 -3.96
N VAL A 141 6.78 11.13 -5.00
CA VAL A 141 5.78 10.18 -5.53
C VAL A 141 5.93 10.13 -7.05
N PRO A 142 5.58 9.02 -7.73
CA PRO A 142 5.74 8.92 -9.19
C PRO A 142 4.96 10.03 -9.89
N GLU A 143 5.55 10.65 -10.90
CA GLU A 143 4.82 11.58 -11.74
C GLU A 143 3.75 10.86 -12.56
N VAL A 144 2.48 11.27 -12.44
CA VAL A 144 1.41 10.74 -13.27
C VAL A 144 1.37 11.52 -14.58
N TYR A 145 1.63 10.84 -15.69
CA TYR A 145 1.61 11.43 -17.02
C TYR A 145 0.20 11.43 -17.62
N ALA A 146 -0.54 10.35 -17.41
CA ALA A 146 -1.92 10.20 -17.87
C ALA A 146 -2.62 9.07 -17.12
N PHE A 147 -3.95 9.08 -17.11
CA PHE A 147 -4.74 7.94 -16.68
C PHE A 147 -6.06 7.91 -17.47
N ASP A 148 -6.63 6.73 -17.65
CA ASP A 148 -8.00 6.58 -18.16
C ASP A 148 -8.70 5.49 -17.36
N SER A 149 -9.83 5.84 -16.73
CA SER A 149 -10.63 4.90 -15.94
C SER A 149 -11.67 4.16 -16.78
N ARG A 150 -11.76 4.43 -18.09
CA ARG A 150 -12.76 3.83 -18.97
C ARG A 150 -12.17 2.65 -19.74
N LEU A 151 -13.04 1.81 -20.27
CA LEU A 151 -12.67 0.69 -21.14
C LEU A 151 -12.74 1.04 -22.63
N ASP A 152 -13.36 2.16 -22.99
CA ASP A 152 -13.53 2.61 -24.39
C ASP A 152 -12.28 3.32 -24.93
N ASN A 153 -11.10 2.78 -24.63
CA ASN A 153 -9.81 3.26 -25.11
C ASN A 153 -9.10 2.19 -25.99
N VAL A 154 -7.97 2.57 -26.58
CA VAL A 154 -7.28 1.73 -27.57
C VAL A 154 -6.73 0.42 -27.02
N ILE A 155 -6.40 0.34 -25.72
CA ILE A 155 -5.94 -0.90 -25.07
C ILE A 155 -7.09 -1.71 -24.45
N ASN A 156 -8.33 -1.19 -24.46
CA ASN A 156 -9.52 -1.83 -23.90
C ASN A 156 -9.41 -2.17 -22.39
N ALA A 157 -8.64 -1.37 -21.65
CA ALA A 157 -8.40 -1.54 -20.23
C ALA A 157 -8.13 -0.19 -19.56
N PRO A 158 -8.48 0.00 -18.29
CA PRO A 158 -8.17 1.23 -17.58
C PRO A 158 -6.70 1.24 -17.17
N TYR A 159 -6.09 2.41 -17.06
CA TYR A 159 -4.66 2.51 -16.74
C TYR A 159 -4.28 3.78 -16.01
N ILE A 160 -3.15 3.72 -15.31
CA ILE A 160 -2.35 4.88 -14.90
C ILE A 160 -0.99 4.76 -15.59
N ALA A 161 -0.63 5.75 -16.40
CA ALA A 161 0.69 5.90 -17.02
C ALA A 161 1.49 6.90 -16.17
N MET A 162 2.60 6.43 -15.59
CA MET A 162 3.39 7.21 -14.63
C MET A 162 4.88 6.97 -14.76
N GLU A 163 5.66 7.74 -14.02
CA GLU A 163 7.11 7.63 -13.89
C GLU A 163 7.53 6.22 -13.46
N PHE A 164 8.49 5.63 -14.19
CA PHE A 164 9.15 4.42 -13.74
C PHE A 164 10.29 4.81 -12.79
N ILE A 165 10.19 4.39 -11.53
CA ILE A 165 11.22 4.64 -10.52
C ILE A 165 12.30 3.56 -10.63
N ASP A 166 13.46 3.94 -11.16
CA ASP A 166 14.61 3.03 -11.33
C ASP A 166 15.40 2.89 -10.02
N GLY A 167 14.88 2.03 -9.14
CA GLY A 167 15.45 1.74 -7.83
C GLY A 167 15.08 0.34 -7.35
N ILE A 168 15.40 0.05 -6.10
CA ILE A 168 14.97 -1.16 -5.39
C ILE A 168 14.06 -0.77 -4.22
N ASN A 169 13.26 -1.71 -3.74
CA ASN A 169 12.47 -1.49 -2.53
C ASN A 169 13.41 -1.41 -1.30
N MET A 170 13.00 -0.68 -0.26
CA MET A 170 13.80 -0.53 0.96
C MET A 170 13.92 -1.85 1.73
N PHE A 171 12.95 -2.76 1.58
CA PHE A 171 12.95 -4.07 2.23
C PHE A 171 14.21 -4.88 1.87
N GLU A 172 14.64 -4.89 0.60
CA GLU A 172 15.87 -5.55 0.12
C GLU A 172 17.11 -5.16 0.93
N LYS A 173 17.19 -3.89 1.34
CA LYS A 173 18.37 -3.32 2.00
C LYS A 173 18.18 -3.09 3.50
N TRP A 174 16.96 -3.21 4.02
CA TRP A 174 16.68 -2.93 5.44
C TRP A 174 17.44 -3.89 6.36
N TYR A 175 17.51 -5.17 6.00
CA TYR A 175 18.11 -6.21 6.84
C TYR A 175 19.61 -6.42 6.60
N GLY A 176 20.20 -5.78 5.58
CA GLY A 176 21.62 -5.91 5.26
C GLY A 176 21.99 -7.27 4.66
N THR A 177 21.01 -8.01 4.14
CA THR A 177 21.15 -9.35 3.54
C THR A 177 21.38 -9.31 2.03
N ALA A 178 21.15 -8.15 1.38
CA ALA A 178 21.34 -8.03 -0.06
C ALA A 178 22.81 -8.07 -0.49
N ASP A 179 23.04 -8.51 -1.73
CA ASP A 179 24.35 -8.55 -2.36
C ASP A 179 25.11 -7.20 -2.23
N GLY A 180 26.34 -7.29 -1.74
CA GLY A 180 27.21 -6.15 -1.49
C GLY A 180 27.10 -5.54 -0.09
N ASP A 181 26.03 -5.80 0.67
CA ASP A 181 25.89 -5.32 2.04
C ASP A 181 26.74 -6.13 3.04
N GLU A 182 27.08 -7.39 2.74
CA GLU A 182 27.97 -8.23 3.57
C GLU A 182 29.34 -7.60 3.85
N LYS A 183 29.81 -6.72 2.96
CA LYS A 183 31.09 -6.01 3.08
C LYS A 183 30.98 -4.74 3.92
N ARG A 184 29.76 -4.27 4.18
CA ARG A 184 29.46 -3.07 4.96
C ARG A 184 29.33 -3.50 6.42
N GLY A 185 29.98 -2.75 7.31
CA GLY A 185 29.89 -3.05 8.75
C GLY A 185 28.51 -2.76 9.31
N GLU A 186 28.17 -3.40 10.43
CA GLU A 186 26.91 -3.19 11.16
C GLU A 186 26.66 -1.69 11.45
N GLU A 187 27.69 -0.92 11.80
CA GLU A 187 27.60 0.52 12.02
C GLU A 187 27.03 1.29 10.81
N GLN A 188 27.43 0.93 9.58
CA GLN A 188 26.96 1.60 8.36
C GLN A 188 25.50 1.26 8.06
N LEU A 189 25.10 0.01 8.33
CA LEU A 189 23.71 -0.43 8.22
C LEU A 189 22.83 0.35 9.20
N GLU A 190 23.29 0.52 10.43
CA GLU A 190 22.61 1.29 11.47
C GLU A 190 22.47 2.77 11.13
N GLU A 191 23.55 3.40 10.64
CA GLU A 191 23.50 4.79 10.16
C GLU A 191 22.47 4.95 9.03
N ARG A 192 22.41 4.01 8.09
CA ARG A 192 21.45 3.98 7.00
C ARG A 192 20.01 3.84 7.50
N ARG A 193 19.72 2.89 8.40
CA ARG A 193 18.40 2.73 9.03
C ARG A 193 17.95 4.00 9.74
N VAL A 194 18.84 4.61 10.53
CA VAL A 194 18.53 5.87 11.23
C VAL A 194 18.27 7.03 10.26
N ARG A 195 18.98 7.12 9.13
CA ARG A 195 18.67 8.10 8.08
C ARG A 195 17.27 7.88 7.50
N TRP A 196 16.93 6.65 7.14
CA TRP A 196 15.60 6.31 6.61
C TRP A 196 14.48 6.59 7.60
N LEU A 197 14.66 6.26 8.89
CA LEU A 197 13.67 6.56 9.93
C LEU A 197 13.36 8.06 10.02
N LYS A 198 14.38 8.92 9.87
CA LYS A 198 14.19 10.38 9.87
C LYS A 198 13.46 10.86 8.62
N ALA A 199 13.84 10.35 7.45
CA ALA A 199 13.19 10.69 6.18
C ALA A 199 11.71 10.22 6.16
N VAL A 200 11.44 9.01 6.64
CA VAL A 200 10.07 8.48 6.79
C VAL A 200 9.23 9.32 7.74
N ALA A 201 9.81 9.76 8.87
CA ALA A 201 9.14 10.67 9.79
C ALA A 201 8.80 12.01 9.12
N GLU A 202 9.70 12.58 8.31
CA GLU A 202 9.43 13.79 7.51
C GLU A 202 8.28 13.57 6.53
N ILE A 203 8.26 12.44 5.81
CA ILE A 203 7.20 12.10 4.86
C ILE A 203 5.84 11.98 5.55
N LEU A 204 5.74 11.21 6.65
CA LEU A 204 4.49 11.05 7.39
C LEU A 204 4.04 12.37 8.02
N PHE A 205 4.98 13.19 8.48
CA PHE A 205 4.71 14.54 8.96
C PHE A 205 4.16 15.46 7.87
N GLU A 206 4.72 15.43 6.66
CA GLU A 206 4.24 16.17 5.49
C GLU A 206 2.81 15.73 5.12
N LEU A 207 2.52 14.42 5.09
CA LEU A 207 1.17 13.90 4.86
C LEU A 207 0.17 14.38 5.91
N GLY A 208 0.60 14.49 7.17
CA GLY A 208 -0.20 15.03 8.28
C GLY A 208 -0.62 16.50 8.13
N LYS A 209 -0.12 17.22 7.11
CA LYS A 209 -0.58 18.57 6.74
C LYS A 209 -1.91 18.54 6.00
N PHE A 210 -2.23 17.44 5.31
CA PHE A 210 -3.49 17.29 4.59
C PHE A 210 -4.56 16.75 5.52
N ARG A 211 -5.47 17.63 5.95
CA ARG A 211 -6.49 17.32 6.96
C ARG A 211 -7.89 17.52 6.41
N PHE A 212 -8.80 16.65 6.85
CA PHE A 212 -10.17 16.55 6.34
C PHE A 212 -11.18 16.34 7.48
N ASP A 213 -12.42 16.76 7.22
CA ASP A 213 -13.55 16.66 8.14
C ASP A 213 -14.19 15.25 8.14
N LYS A 214 -13.90 14.44 7.12
CA LYS A 214 -14.42 13.08 6.96
C LYS A 214 -13.31 12.06 6.69
N CYS A 215 -13.60 10.81 7.03
CA CYS A 215 -12.83 9.65 6.62
C CYS A 215 -13.47 8.99 5.39
N GLY A 216 -12.69 8.86 4.33
CA GLY A 216 -13.14 8.33 3.06
C GLY A 216 -12.11 8.47 1.96
N MET A 217 -12.54 8.13 0.74
CA MET A 217 -11.73 8.28 -0.47
C MET A 217 -11.83 9.72 -0.99
N LEU A 218 -10.76 10.23 -1.59
CA LEU A 218 -10.72 11.59 -2.11
C LEU A 218 -11.41 11.65 -3.48
N ASP A 219 -12.40 12.52 -3.63
CA ASP A 219 -13.02 12.80 -4.92
C ASP A 219 -12.43 14.08 -5.50
N PHE A 220 -12.04 14.01 -6.77
CA PHE A 220 -11.48 15.13 -7.54
C PHE A 220 -12.40 15.48 -8.70
N THR A 221 -12.43 16.76 -9.11
CA THR A 221 -12.90 17.14 -10.45
C THR A 221 -11.87 16.78 -11.49
N ASP A 222 -12.30 16.76 -12.75
CA ASP A 222 -11.43 16.55 -13.92
C ASP A 222 -10.23 17.53 -13.97
N ASP A 223 -10.36 18.73 -13.36
CA ASP A 223 -9.29 19.74 -13.32
C ASP A 223 -8.16 19.44 -12.31
N GLY A 224 -8.33 18.47 -11.40
CA GLY A 224 -7.26 17.94 -10.53
C GLY A 224 -6.61 18.90 -9.51
N ASP A 225 -7.14 20.12 -9.32
CA ASP A 225 -6.48 21.15 -8.49
C ASP A 225 -6.49 20.86 -6.97
N GLY A 226 -7.34 19.93 -6.54
CA GLY A 226 -7.42 19.42 -5.18
C GLY A 226 -8.69 18.59 -4.96
N PRO A 227 -8.80 17.88 -3.81
CA PRO A 227 -9.99 17.12 -3.49
C PRO A 227 -11.16 18.05 -3.17
N ILE A 228 -12.34 17.73 -3.69
CA ILE A 228 -13.57 18.53 -3.54
C ILE A 228 -14.49 17.93 -2.48
N SER A 229 -14.48 16.61 -2.38
CA SER A 229 -15.23 15.89 -1.35
C SER A 229 -14.48 14.63 -0.92
N ILE A 230 -14.94 14.11 0.22
CA ILE A 230 -14.53 12.81 0.72
C ILE A 230 -15.74 11.88 0.59
N GLY A 231 -15.61 10.88 -0.29
CA GLY A 231 -16.61 9.86 -0.58
C GLY A 231 -16.41 8.58 0.24
N PRO A 232 -17.24 7.54 0.02
CA PRO A 232 -17.07 6.24 0.68
C PRO A 232 -15.69 5.61 0.38
N LEU A 233 -15.15 4.87 1.34
CA LEU A 233 -13.97 4.03 1.13
C LEU A 233 -14.34 2.84 0.25
N SER A 234 -13.44 2.46 -0.64
CA SER A 234 -13.49 1.16 -1.34
C SER A 234 -12.61 0.18 -0.58
N VAL A 235 -13.20 -0.89 -0.06
CA VAL A 235 -12.53 -1.90 0.76
C VAL A 235 -12.72 -3.29 0.18
N SER A 236 -11.74 -4.17 0.33
CA SER A 236 -11.84 -5.55 -0.15
C SER A 236 -12.97 -6.31 0.55
N ASP A 237 -13.83 -6.94 -0.23
CA ASP A 237 -14.95 -7.75 0.22
C ASP A 237 -14.52 -9.23 0.25
N MET A 238 -13.69 -9.54 1.25
CA MET A 238 -13.14 -10.88 1.45
C MET A 238 -14.22 -11.95 1.65
N GLU A 239 -15.40 -11.55 2.15
CA GLU A 239 -16.52 -12.48 2.35
C GLU A 239 -17.18 -12.82 1.02
N ALA A 240 -17.41 -11.83 0.14
CA ALA A 240 -17.89 -12.09 -1.21
C ALA A 240 -16.90 -12.96 -2.00
N GLU A 241 -15.60 -12.70 -1.87
CA GLU A 241 -14.54 -13.52 -2.50
C GLU A 241 -14.60 -14.97 -2.01
N LYS A 242 -14.66 -15.16 -0.68
CA LYS A 242 -14.76 -16.49 -0.07
C LYS A 242 -15.99 -17.26 -0.53
N GLN A 243 -17.15 -16.61 -0.57
CA GLN A 243 -18.40 -17.24 -1.03
C GLN A 243 -18.32 -17.69 -2.50
N LEU A 244 -17.64 -16.91 -3.36
CA LEU A 244 -17.42 -17.29 -4.75
C LEU A 244 -16.43 -18.46 -4.87
N GLN A 245 -15.41 -18.48 -4.03
CA GLN A 245 -14.44 -19.58 -3.99
C GLN A 245 -15.10 -20.89 -3.51
N GLU A 246 -15.98 -20.84 -2.51
CA GLU A 246 -16.80 -21.97 -2.08
C GLU A 246 -17.74 -22.49 -3.19
N CYS A 247 -18.11 -21.63 -4.14
CA CYS A 247 -18.88 -22.01 -5.33
C CYS A 247 -18.01 -22.64 -6.44
N SER A 248 -16.76 -23.03 -6.16
CA SER A 248 -15.83 -23.66 -7.11
C SER A 248 -15.48 -22.79 -8.32
N ILE A 249 -15.38 -21.47 -8.11
CA ILE A 249 -14.78 -20.57 -9.10
C ILE A 249 -13.27 -20.58 -8.84
N ASP A 250 -12.50 -21.22 -9.75
CA ASP A 250 -11.05 -21.41 -9.57
C ASP A 250 -10.27 -20.09 -9.49
N LEU A 251 -10.72 -19.07 -10.22
CA LEU A 251 -10.12 -17.73 -10.20
C LEU A 251 -11.18 -16.69 -9.87
N VAL A 252 -11.24 -16.30 -8.60
CA VAL A 252 -12.16 -15.27 -8.11
C VAL A 252 -11.47 -13.91 -8.25
N PRO A 253 -11.99 -12.99 -9.08
CA PRO A 253 -11.45 -11.64 -9.15
C PRO A 253 -11.70 -10.91 -7.83
N PRO A 254 -10.77 -10.04 -7.38
CA PRO A 254 -10.94 -9.24 -6.18
C PRO A 254 -12.27 -8.50 -6.17
N LYS A 255 -12.98 -8.55 -5.04
CA LYS A 255 -14.26 -7.88 -4.85
C LYS A 255 -14.09 -6.71 -3.90
N PHE A 256 -14.86 -5.66 -4.15
CA PHE A 256 -14.80 -4.45 -3.37
C PHE A 256 -16.21 -4.01 -2.98
N CYS A 257 -16.35 -3.46 -1.77
CA CYS A 257 -17.57 -2.82 -1.30
C CYS A 257 -17.28 -1.40 -0.81
N GLU A 258 -18.33 -0.60 -0.68
CA GLU A 258 -18.25 0.78 -0.21
C GLU A 258 -18.68 0.91 1.25
N ILE A 259 -17.87 1.60 2.07
CA ILE A 259 -18.23 1.95 3.45
C ILE A 259 -18.00 3.43 3.75
N GLY A 260 -18.82 4.00 4.62
CA GLY A 260 -18.75 5.42 4.96
C GLY A 260 -19.34 6.33 3.87
N PRO A 261 -18.87 7.59 3.73
CA PRO A 261 -17.79 8.21 4.50
C PRO A 261 -18.14 8.35 5.99
N PHE A 262 -17.13 8.46 6.85
CA PHE A 262 -17.30 8.54 8.30
C PHE A 262 -17.00 9.94 8.82
N LEU A 263 -17.73 10.37 9.86
CA LEU A 263 -17.57 11.70 10.47
C LEU A 263 -16.73 11.66 11.76
N ASP A 264 -16.50 10.46 12.30
CA ASP A 264 -15.76 10.25 13.53
C ASP A 264 -15.00 8.92 13.53
N THR A 265 -13.92 8.85 14.30
CA THR A 265 -13.04 7.68 14.41
C THR A 265 -13.79 6.44 14.89
N LYS A 266 -14.79 6.60 15.77
CA LYS A 266 -15.52 5.47 16.35
C LYS A 266 -16.41 4.79 15.31
N THR A 267 -17.18 5.56 14.53
CA THR A 267 -18.01 5.00 13.45
C THR A 267 -17.16 4.36 12.35
N TYR A 268 -16.00 4.94 12.02
CA TYR A 268 -15.02 4.32 11.13
C TYR A 268 -14.54 2.95 11.64
N LEU A 269 -14.06 2.86 12.88
CA LEU A 269 -13.58 1.60 13.47
C LEU A 269 -14.69 0.54 13.56
N LEU A 270 -15.91 0.93 13.91
CA LEU A 270 -17.06 0.02 13.93
C LEU A 270 -17.42 -0.45 12.52
N GLY A 271 -17.36 0.43 11.51
CA GLY A 271 -17.58 0.08 10.11
C GLY A 271 -16.58 -0.95 9.61
N LEU A 272 -15.29 -0.78 9.93
CA LEU A 272 -14.26 -1.78 9.62
C LEU A 272 -14.50 -3.12 10.34
N LEU A 273 -14.94 -3.08 11.61
CA LEU A 273 -15.25 -4.29 12.37
C LEU A 273 -16.46 -5.04 11.79
N ASP A 274 -17.43 -4.33 11.23
CA ASP A 274 -18.65 -4.90 10.63
C ASP A 274 -18.41 -5.55 9.26
N LEU A 275 -17.30 -5.24 8.59
CA LEU A 275 -16.88 -5.94 7.37
C LEU A 275 -16.31 -7.34 7.64
N ARG A 276 -15.91 -7.61 8.88
CA ARG A 276 -15.28 -8.88 9.25
C ARG A 276 -16.35 -9.88 9.67
N SER A 277 -16.36 -11.04 9.03
CA SER A 277 -17.18 -12.17 9.43
C SER A 277 -16.57 -12.87 10.64
N PHE A 278 -17.30 -12.87 11.76
CA PHE A 278 -16.91 -13.64 12.95
C PHE A 278 -17.86 -14.82 13.11
N THR A 279 -17.31 -16.03 13.14
CA THR A 279 -18.07 -17.28 13.33
C THR A 279 -17.55 -18.06 14.53
N GLY A 280 -18.46 -18.81 15.17
CA GLY A 280 -18.11 -19.67 16.31
C GLY A 280 -17.47 -18.90 17.47
N PRO A 281 -16.33 -19.36 18.03
CA PRO A 281 -15.67 -18.74 19.18
C PRO A 281 -15.26 -17.28 18.95
N THR A 282 -14.98 -16.89 17.69
CA THR A 282 -14.52 -15.54 17.34
C THR A 282 -15.62 -14.48 17.47
N MET A 283 -16.91 -14.86 17.53
CA MET A 283 -18.01 -13.92 17.79
C MET A 283 -17.87 -13.21 19.14
N ASN A 284 -17.35 -13.90 20.17
CA ASN A 284 -17.11 -13.27 21.46
C ASN A 284 -15.99 -12.24 21.38
N LEU A 285 -14.96 -12.49 20.56
CA LEU A 285 -13.89 -11.53 20.29
C LEU A 285 -14.46 -10.29 19.59
N GLN A 286 -15.32 -10.43 18.58
CA GLN A 286 -16.00 -9.29 17.95
C GLN A 286 -16.76 -8.44 18.97
N ARG A 287 -17.49 -9.08 19.89
CA ARG A 287 -18.24 -8.38 20.94
C ARG A 287 -17.30 -7.62 21.88
N ILE A 288 -16.17 -8.22 22.25
CA ILE A 288 -15.16 -7.57 23.08
C ILE A 288 -14.55 -6.38 22.33
N LEU A 289 -14.10 -6.55 21.09
CA LEU A 289 -13.55 -5.48 20.25
C LEU A 289 -14.54 -4.33 20.08
N ARG A 290 -15.80 -4.63 19.78
CA ARG A 290 -16.88 -3.64 19.69
C ARG A 290 -17.06 -2.89 21.01
N GLN A 291 -16.99 -3.57 22.15
CA GLN A 291 -17.07 -2.92 23.46
C GLN A 291 -15.85 -2.04 23.75
N LEU A 292 -14.64 -2.48 23.40
CA LEU A 292 -13.43 -1.68 23.52
C LEU A 292 -13.53 -0.40 22.66
N ILE A 293 -13.99 -0.51 21.41
CA ILE A 293 -14.23 0.64 20.54
C ILE A 293 -15.30 1.56 21.14
N ASN A 294 -16.36 1.00 21.73
CA ASN A 294 -17.39 1.79 22.40
C ASN A 294 -16.91 2.51 23.65
N TRP A 295 -15.90 1.98 24.33
CA TRP A 295 -15.28 2.58 25.51
C TRP A 295 -14.25 3.66 25.20
N ILE A 296 -13.85 3.83 23.92
CA ILE A 296 -13.01 4.96 23.53
C ILE A 296 -13.74 6.25 23.94
N PRO A 297 -13.23 6.99 24.95
CA PRO A 297 -13.90 8.17 25.45
C PRO A 297 -14.00 9.23 24.35
N GLU A 298 -15.10 9.97 24.34
CA GLU A 298 -15.31 11.06 23.40
C GLU A 298 -14.27 12.18 23.59
N SER A 299 -13.67 12.30 24.78
CA SER A 299 -12.53 13.17 25.05
C SER A 299 -11.26 12.74 24.30
N ILE A 300 -11.04 11.45 24.07
CA ILE A 300 -9.93 10.94 23.25
C ILE A 300 -10.27 11.15 21.77
N ALA A 301 -11.53 10.93 21.37
CA ALA A 301 -11.98 11.19 20.00
C ALA A 301 -11.93 12.69 19.62
N THR A 302 -12.14 13.59 20.58
CA THR A 302 -12.03 15.05 20.39
C THR A 302 -10.60 15.56 20.55
N ALA A 303 -9.73 14.89 21.30
CA ALA A 303 -8.29 15.18 21.35
C ALA A 303 -7.58 14.88 20.01
N GLN A 304 -8.19 14.08 19.13
CA GLN A 304 -7.72 13.85 17.75
C GLN A 304 -8.09 14.97 16.77
N LEU A 305 -8.50 16.14 17.27
CA LEU A 305 -8.69 17.32 16.43
C LEU A 305 -7.33 17.92 16.07
N GLY A 306 -7.09 18.12 14.79
CA GLY A 306 -6.01 18.94 14.29
C GLY A 306 -6.16 20.40 14.72
N PRO A 307 -5.09 21.21 14.54
CA PRO A 307 -5.12 22.65 14.84
C PRO A 307 -6.25 23.40 14.12
N ASP A 308 -6.68 22.87 12.98
CA ASP A 308 -7.75 23.36 12.10
C ASP A 308 -9.15 22.82 12.43
N GLY A 309 -9.27 21.93 13.42
CA GLY A 309 -10.52 21.28 13.78
C GLY A 309 -10.89 20.07 12.91
N ASN A 310 -10.00 19.63 12.01
CA ASN A 310 -10.17 18.44 11.20
C ASN A 310 -9.62 17.20 11.91
N ARG A 311 -10.25 16.03 11.71
CA ARG A 311 -9.95 14.79 12.48
C ARG A 311 -9.26 13.70 11.68
N PHE A 312 -9.25 13.84 10.36
CA PHE A 312 -8.72 12.85 9.46
C PHE A 312 -7.58 13.43 8.66
N VAL A 313 -6.63 12.58 8.29
CA VAL A 313 -5.45 12.95 7.51
C VAL A 313 -5.31 12.04 6.30
N LEU A 314 -4.69 12.55 5.24
CA LEU A 314 -4.30 11.72 4.11
C LEU A 314 -3.37 10.60 4.59
N CYS A 315 -3.69 9.36 4.25
CA CYS A 315 -2.96 8.19 4.69
C CYS A 315 -2.65 7.27 3.51
N HIS A 316 -1.38 6.86 3.43
CA HIS A 316 -0.96 5.81 2.52
C HIS A 316 -1.55 4.46 2.98
N PRO A 317 -2.21 3.70 2.08
CA PRO A 317 -2.98 2.51 2.44
C PRO A 317 -2.08 1.42 3.04
N ASP A 318 -0.91 1.20 2.44
CA ASP A 318 0.08 0.23 2.91
C ASP A 318 1.48 0.86 3.01
N PHE A 319 1.74 1.61 4.08
CA PHE A 319 3.03 2.30 4.24
C PHE A 319 4.09 1.34 4.81
N GLY A 320 4.69 0.53 3.94
CA GLY A 320 5.71 -0.47 4.26
C GLY A 320 7.03 -0.29 3.55
N LEU A 321 8.04 -1.07 3.96
CA LEU A 321 9.37 -1.07 3.36
C LEU A 321 9.34 -1.41 1.85
N GLN A 322 8.42 -2.27 1.45
CA GLN A 322 8.17 -2.67 0.06
C GLN A 322 7.70 -1.50 -0.84
N ASN A 323 7.05 -0.50 -0.25
CA ASN A 323 6.46 0.64 -0.97
C ASN A 323 7.35 1.90 -0.91
N ILE A 324 8.58 1.78 -0.41
CA ILE A 324 9.57 2.85 -0.39
C ILE A 324 10.71 2.46 -1.34
N MET A 325 10.81 3.18 -2.46
CA MET A 325 11.88 2.97 -3.44
C MET A 325 13.11 3.75 -3.01
N ILE A 326 14.27 3.10 -3.10
CA ILE A 326 15.59 3.68 -2.81
C ILE A 326 16.51 3.59 -4.03
N SER A 327 17.52 4.46 -4.07
CA SER A 327 18.52 4.47 -5.13
C SER A 327 19.36 3.19 -5.11
N ASN A 328 19.79 2.77 -6.31
CA ASN A 328 20.68 1.62 -6.50
C ASN A 328 22.15 1.93 -6.17
N ASP A 329 22.46 3.19 -5.89
CA ASP A 329 23.80 3.63 -5.49
C ASP A 329 24.08 3.35 -4.00
N ASP A 330 25.30 3.68 -3.60
CA ASP A 330 25.79 3.39 -2.26
C ASP A 330 25.10 4.23 -1.17
N ASP A 331 24.47 5.34 -1.54
CA ASP A 331 23.80 6.29 -0.65
C ASP A 331 22.40 5.80 -0.24
N CYS A 332 21.76 5.00 -1.09
CA CYS A 332 20.44 4.40 -0.87
C CYS A 332 19.38 5.43 -0.43
N ASP A 333 19.36 6.59 -1.08
CA ASP A 333 18.43 7.67 -0.78
C ASP A 333 17.01 7.31 -1.25
N ILE A 334 16.00 7.80 -0.54
CA ILE A 334 14.59 7.56 -0.90
C ILE A 334 14.28 8.28 -2.21
N LEU A 335 13.91 7.51 -3.24
CA LEU A 335 13.54 8.01 -4.56
C LEU A 335 12.06 8.28 -4.69
N SER A 336 11.19 7.45 -4.10
CA SER A 336 9.74 7.58 -4.22
C SER A 336 8.98 6.71 -3.23
N ILE A 337 7.80 7.17 -2.81
CA ILE A 337 6.75 6.36 -2.19
C ILE A 337 5.80 5.91 -3.29
N ILE A 338 5.64 4.60 -3.45
CA ILE A 338 4.86 3.97 -4.52
C ILE A 338 3.62 3.26 -3.97
N ASP A 339 2.76 2.80 -4.88
CA ASP A 339 1.54 2.04 -4.60
C ASP A 339 0.52 2.77 -3.71
N TRP A 340 -0.05 3.84 -4.29
CA TRP A 340 -1.12 4.63 -3.67
C TRP A 340 -2.52 4.04 -3.92
N ASP A 341 -2.62 2.77 -4.33
CA ASP A 341 -3.92 2.13 -4.61
C ASP A 341 -4.73 1.95 -3.32
N GLY A 342 -5.89 2.59 -3.26
CA GLY A 342 -6.73 2.63 -2.04
C GLY A 342 -6.36 3.76 -1.08
N VAL A 343 -5.56 4.74 -1.52
CA VAL A 343 -5.31 5.96 -0.74
C VAL A 343 -6.60 6.61 -0.29
N ALA A 344 -6.62 6.98 0.98
CA ALA A 344 -7.79 7.53 1.64
C ALA A 344 -7.37 8.39 2.84
N THR A 345 -8.34 9.07 3.42
CA THR A 345 -8.15 9.77 4.69
C THR A 345 -8.43 8.82 5.86
N SER A 346 -7.63 8.87 6.92
CA SER A 346 -7.75 8.02 8.11
C SER A 346 -7.66 8.84 9.40
N PRO A 347 -8.14 8.34 10.55
CA PRO A 347 -7.93 8.99 11.84
C PRO A 347 -6.45 9.27 12.12
N LEU A 348 -6.11 10.36 12.81
CA LEU A 348 -4.72 10.75 13.09
C LEU A 348 -3.87 9.60 13.65
N CYS A 349 -4.41 8.85 14.61
CA CYS A 349 -3.74 7.72 15.26
C CYS A 349 -3.46 6.52 14.34
N LEU A 350 -4.14 6.44 13.20
CA LEU A 350 -3.94 5.43 12.15
C LEU A 350 -3.28 6.02 10.89
N GLY A 351 -3.11 7.35 10.85
CA GLY A 351 -2.51 8.10 9.76
C GLY A 351 -1.09 8.51 10.09
N ASN A 352 -0.83 9.81 10.18
CA ASN A 352 0.51 10.37 10.36
C ASN A 352 1.10 10.20 11.77
N GLU A 353 0.30 9.88 12.79
CA GLU A 353 0.78 9.72 14.17
C GLU A 353 1.14 8.27 14.52
N ARG A 354 0.95 7.33 13.57
CA ARG A 354 1.32 5.93 13.77
C ARG A 354 2.83 5.71 13.65
N TYR A 355 3.30 4.61 14.23
CA TYR A 355 4.58 4.03 13.84
C TYR A 355 4.43 3.33 12.48
N PRO A 356 5.43 3.42 11.59
CA PRO A 356 5.50 2.53 10.43
C PRO A 356 5.43 1.06 10.88
N HIS A 357 4.68 0.23 10.16
CA HIS A 357 4.27 -1.09 10.68
C HIS A 357 5.44 -2.04 10.93
N TRP A 358 6.52 -1.94 10.17
CA TRP A 358 7.72 -2.77 10.36
C TRP A 358 8.43 -2.44 11.68
N LEU A 359 8.19 -1.25 12.26
CA LEU A 359 8.68 -0.89 13.59
C LEU A 359 7.79 -1.40 14.71
N THR A 360 6.67 -2.04 14.42
CA THR A 360 5.74 -2.63 15.40
C THR A 360 5.48 -4.09 15.08
N ARG A 361 6.35 -4.71 14.30
CA ARG A 361 6.17 -6.07 13.79
C ARG A 361 6.01 -7.07 14.92
N GLU A 362 6.69 -6.85 16.05
CA GLU A 362 6.58 -7.73 17.23
C GLU A 362 5.25 -7.64 18.00
N TRP A 363 4.39 -6.67 17.68
CA TRP A 363 3.05 -6.60 18.25
C TRP A 363 2.07 -7.55 17.55
N ASP A 364 2.48 -8.13 16.42
CA ASP A 364 1.77 -9.18 15.73
C ASP A 364 2.40 -10.55 16.02
N PRO A 365 1.89 -11.28 17.02
CA PRO A 365 2.45 -12.58 17.39
C PRO A 365 2.21 -13.68 16.35
N LEU A 366 1.39 -13.42 15.32
CA LEU A 366 1.17 -14.38 14.23
C LEU A 366 2.22 -14.22 13.12
N MET A 367 2.71 -13.00 12.91
CA MET A 367 3.61 -12.67 11.81
C MET A 367 5.07 -12.50 12.26
N TYR A 368 5.31 -12.22 13.54
CA TYR A 368 6.66 -12.02 14.05
C TYR A 368 7.35 -13.34 14.38
N GLN A 369 8.40 -13.67 13.64
CA GLN A 369 9.07 -14.97 13.69
C GLN A 369 10.46 -14.92 14.36
N TYR A 370 10.78 -13.84 15.08
CA TYR A 370 12.09 -13.72 15.72
C TYR A 370 12.31 -14.80 16.79
N ASP A 371 13.38 -15.58 16.63
CA ASP A 371 13.81 -16.60 17.59
C ASP A 371 15.26 -16.32 18.03
N PRO A 372 15.51 -15.92 19.30
CA PRO A 372 16.87 -15.65 19.78
C PRO A 372 17.81 -16.87 19.72
N GLU A 373 17.28 -18.09 19.60
CA GLU A 373 18.05 -19.33 19.48
C GLU A 373 18.35 -19.72 18.03
N ASP A 374 17.73 -19.06 17.03
CA ASP A 374 17.90 -19.34 15.61
C ASP A 374 18.27 -18.07 14.80
N PRO A 375 19.57 -17.74 14.69
CA PRO A 375 20.02 -16.59 13.90
C PRO A 375 19.69 -16.67 12.41
N GLU A 376 19.52 -17.86 11.84
CA GLU A 376 19.23 -18.01 10.41
C GLU A 376 17.78 -17.65 10.12
N ASN A 377 16.87 -17.96 11.04
CA ASN A 377 15.45 -17.57 10.96
C ASN A 377 15.25 -16.04 11.12
N ASN A 378 16.21 -15.34 11.72
CA ASN A 378 16.12 -13.91 12.00
C ASN A 378 16.67 -13.00 10.89
N LYS A 379 17.08 -13.56 9.74
CA LYS A 379 17.71 -12.75 8.67
C LYS A 379 16.84 -11.61 8.17
N LEU A 380 15.52 -11.78 8.20
CA LEU A 380 14.54 -10.78 7.77
C LEU A 380 13.72 -10.24 8.95
N GLU A 381 14.25 -10.37 10.17
CA GLU A 381 13.61 -9.88 11.39
C GLU A 381 14.58 -9.03 12.22
N ASN A 382 14.05 -7.99 12.85
CA ASN A 382 14.80 -7.26 13.86
C ASN A 382 14.42 -7.77 15.25
N SER A 383 15.38 -7.75 16.18
CA SER A 383 15.14 -8.09 17.58
C SER A 383 14.12 -7.14 18.23
N PRO A 384 13.40 -7.56 19.28
CA PRO A 384 12.50 -6.67 20.01
C PRO A 384 13.24 -5.44 20.56
N GLU A 385 14.50 -5.59 20.97
CA GLU A 385 15.37 -4.51 21.43
C GLU A 385 15.68 -3.49 20.32
N ASP A 386 15.96 -3.96 19.10
CA ASP A 386 16.17 -3.09 17.94
C ASP A 386 14.90 -2.34 17.55
N LEU A 387 13.77 -3.06 17.48
CA LEU A 387 12.47 -2.45 17.17
C LEU A 387 12.10 -1.38 18.20
N GLN A 388 12.34 -1.63 19.49
CA GLN A 388 12.17 -0.64 20.54
C GLN A 388 13.07 0.58 20.34
N ARG A 389 14.37 0.37 20.06
CA ARG A 389 15.32 1.45 19.78
C ARG A 389 14.90 2.29 18.57
N TYR A 390 14.48 1.66 17.48
CA TYR A 390 14.03 2.36 16.29
C TYR A 390 12.75 3.16 16.52
N ARG A 391 11.79 2.62 17.28
CA ARG A 391 10.61 3.39 17.71
C ARG A 391 10.98 4.62 18.52
N GLU A 392 11.92 4.51 19.45
CA GLU A 392 12.39 5.64 20.26
C GLU A 392 13.05 6.73 19.41
N ILE A 393 13.90 6.34 18.45
CA ILE A 393 14.54 7.25 17.49
C ILE A 393 13.48 7.96 16.64
N TYR A 394 12.56 7.20 16.05
CA TYR A 394 11.47 7.72 15.23
C TYR A 394 10.57 8.68 16.02
N ALA A 395 10.11 8.28 17.21
CA ALA A 395 9.25 9.08 18.07
C ALA A 395 9.94 10.39 18.51
N THR A 396 11.22 10.30 18.88
CA THR A 396 12.02 11.48 19.25
C THR A 396 12.12 12.47 18.09
N TYR A 397 12.30 11.96 16.87
CA TYR A 397 12.40 12.81 15.68
C TYR A 397 11.04 13.43 15.32
N MET A 398 9.97 12.65 15.31
CA MET A 398 8.60 13.15 15.10
C MET A 398 8.25 14.27 16.09
N GLN A 399 8.54 14.08 17.38
CA GLN A 399 8.34 15.12 18.39
C GLN A 399 9.12 16.42 18.10
N ARG A 400 10.32 16.33 17.52
CA ARG A 400 11.10 17.50 17.11
C ARG A 400 10.41 18.24 15.96
N LEU A 401 9.91 17.53 14.95
CA LEU A 401 9.18 18.12 13.82
C LEU A 401 7.96 18.92 14.31
N TYR A 402 7.14 18.34 15.21
CA TYR A 402 5.99 19.05 15.78
C TYR A 402 6.37 20.25 16.67
N LYS A 403 7.50 20.17 17.40
CA LYS A 403 8.01 21.30 18.21
C LYS A 403 8.49 22.48 17.35
N VAL A 404 9.15 22.22 16.23
CA VAL A 404 9.63 23.28 15.33
C VAL A 404 8.46 24.11 14.81
N ILE A 405 7.36 23.47 14.41
CA ILE A 405 6.16 24.19 13.94
C ILE A 405 5.53 25.07 15.03
N THR A 406 5.42 24.57 16.27
CA THR A 406 4.81 25.36 17.35
C THR A 406 5.64 26.57 17.75
N CYS A 407 6.97 26.52 17.57
CA CYS A 407 7.83 27.71 17.74
C CYS A 407 7.67 28.72 16.60
N ILE A 408 7.55 28.27 15.34
CA ILE A 408 7.38 29.14 14.16
C ILE A 408 6.04 29.88 14.19
N HIS A 409 4.96 29.24 14.65
CA HIS A 409 3.63 29.87 14.71
C HIS A 409 3.44 30.83 15.89
N ASN A 410 4.32 30.79 16.89
CA ASN A 410 4.28 31.66 18.07
C ASN A 410 5.33 32.78 18.05
N SER A 411 6.07 32.93 16.95
CA SER A 411 7.08 33.99 16.71
C SER A 411 6.56 34.95 15.66
#